data_AF-A0A2V3Y264-F1
#
_entry.id   AF-A0A2V3Y264-F1
#
_cell.length_a   1.000
_cell.length_b   1.000
_cell.length_c   1.000
_cell.angle_alpha   90.00
_cell.angle_beta   90.00
_cell.angle_gamma   90.00
#
_symmetry.space_group_name_H-M   'P 1'
#
loop_
_entity.id
_entity.type
_entity.pdbx_description
1 polymer ?
#
loop_
_entity_poly.entity_id
_entity_poly.type
_entity_poly.pdbx_seq_one_letter_code
_entity_poly.pdbx_strand_id
1 'polypeptide(L)' 'MLVNGKNECIHCTINNCTYHAKNEDYCTLEAIKVGTHESNPTMKECTDCESFVNKA' A
#
# COMPACT_ATOMS: atom_id res chain seq x y z
N MET A 1 -4.96 -13.19 -3.33
CA MET A 1 -4.85 -13.69 -4.73
C MET A 1 -4.95 -12.49 -5.65
N LEU A 2 -4.12 -12.41 -6.69
CA LEU A 2 -4.23 -11.34 -7.68
C LEU A 2 -5.35 -11.66 -8.67
N VAL A 3 -6.23 -10.69 -8.92
CA VAL A 3 -7.28 -10.74 -9.94
C VAL A 3 -6.90 -9.71 -11.00
N ASN A 4 -6.70 -10.13 -12.24
CA ASN A 4 -6.28 -9.24 -13.34
C ASN A 4 -5.03 -8.39 -13.03
N GLY A 5 -4.07 -8.95 -12.27
CA GLY A 5 -2.80 -8.29 -11.95
C GLY A 5 -2.87 -7.27 -10.80
N LYS A 6 -4.02 -7.14 -10.12
CA LYS A 6 -4.20 -6.32 -8.92
C LYS A 6 -4.64 -7.19 -7.74
N ASN A 7 -4.37 -6.71 -6.53
CA ASN A 7 -4.87 -7.28 -5.30
C ASN A 7 -6.06 -6.46 -4.82
N GLU A 8 -7.27 -6.98 -5.01
CA GLU A 8 -8.51 -6.31 -4.62
C GLU A 8 -8.67 -6.20 -3.09
N CYS A 9 -7.83 -6.88 -2.32
CA CYS A 9 -7.77 -6.75 -0.86
C CYS A 9 -6.84 -5.62 -0.38
N ILE A 10 -6.09 -4.98 -1.28
CA ILE A 10 -5.14 -3.92 -0.93
C ILE A 10 -5.45 -2.69 -1.78
N HIS A 11 -6.29 -1.82 -1.22
CA HIS A 11 -6.64 -0.56 -1.85
C HIS A 11 -5.44 0.41 -1.78
N CYS A 12 -5.12 1.05 -2.89
CA CYS A 12 -4.02 2.00 -2.99
C CYS A 12 -4.44 3.10 -3.95
N THR A 13 -4.68 4.30 -3.44
CA THR A 13 -5.03 5.50 -4.23
C THR A 13 -3.81 6.37 -4.55
N ILE A 14 -2.62 5.91 -4.13
CA ILE A 14 -1.38 6.67 -4.27
C ILE A 14 -0.81 6.43 -5.67
N ASN A 15 -1.08 7.35 -6.58
CA ASN A 15 -0.70 7.24 -8.00
C ASN A 15 0.81 7.11 -8.25
N ASN A 16 1.64 7.67 -7.36
CA ASN A 16 3.10 7.52 -7.42
C ASN A 16 3.62 6.34 -6.59
N CYS A 17 2.77 5.38 -6.23
CA CYS A 17 3.23 4.09 -5.72
C CYS A 17 3.72 3.22 -6.88
N THR A 18 4.91 2.63 -6.76
CA THR A 18 5.51 1.71 -7.73
C THR A 18 4.62 0.50 -7.99
N TYR A 19 3.85 0.08 -6.98
CA TYR A 19 2.95 -1.06 -7.02
C TYR A 19 1.48 -0.67 -7.29
N HIS A 20 1.19 0.58 -7.67
CA HIS A 20 -0.18 0.97 -8.03
C HIS A 20 -0.66 0.20 -9.26
N ALA A 21 -1.91 -0.27 -9.25
CA ALA A 21 -2.55 -0.98 -10.37
C ALA A 21 -2.91 -0.06 -11.56
N LYS A 22 -2.40 1.17 -11.55
CA LYS A 22 -2.52 2.22 -12.58
C LYS A 22 -3.96 2.68 -12.79
N ASN A 23 -4.76 1.89 -13.49
CA ASN A 23 -6.11 2.26 -13.92
C ASN A 23 -7.16 2.12 -12.82
N GLU A 24 -6.79 1.49 -11.70
CA GLU A 24 -7.67 1.22 -10.58
C GLU A 24 -6.92 1.45 -9.28
N ASP A 25 -7.63 1.88 -8.24
CA ASP A 25 -7.09 2.24 -6.92
C ASP A 25 -6.73 0.99 -6.09
N TYR A 26 -5.94 0.09 -6.64
CA TYR A 26 -5.48 -1.13 -5.98
C TYR A 26 -3.97 -1.26 -6.08
N CYS A 27 -3.41 -2.12 -5.22
CA CYS A 27 -1.99 -2.47 -5.24
C CYS A 27 -1.77 -3.78 -6.00
N THR A 28 -0.60 -3.99 -6.57
CA THR A 28 -0.20 -5.25 -7.23
C THR A 28 0.51 -6.21 -6.28
N LEU A 29 0.77 -5.80 -5.04
CA LEU A 29 1.38 -6.64 -4.01
C LEU A 29 0.41 -7.71 -3.52
N GLU A 30 0.92 -8.89 -3.19
CA GLU A 30 0.10 -9.95 -2.58
C GLU A 30 -0.18 -9.69 -1.08
N ALA A 31 0.73 -8.98 -0.41
CA ALA A 31 0.61 -8.55 0.98
C ALA A 31 1.29 -7.20 1.18
N ILE A 32 0.83 -6.44 2.17
CA ILE A 32 1.50 -5.21 2.65
C ILE A 32 2.00 -5.42 4.07
N LYS A 33 3.04 -4.69 4.43
CA LYS A 33 3.50 -4.54 5.80
C LYS A 33 3.09 -3.16 6.30
N VAL A 34 2.25 -3.16 7.33
CA VAL A 34 1.95 -1.94 8.09
C VAL A 34 2.91 -1.87 9.27
N GLY A 35 3.57 -0.75 9.42
CA GLY A 35 4.54 -0.48 10.47
C GLY A 35 4.29 0.87 11.12
N THR A 36 5.24 1.28 11.96
CA THR A 36 5.23 2.57 12.65
C THR A 36 6.66 2.90 13.06
N HIS A 37 6.98 4.18 13.14
CA HIS A 37 8.24 4.66 13.71
C HIS A 37 8.13 5.00 15.21
N GLU A 38 6.95 4.81 15.81
CA GLU A 38 6.70 5.04 17.24
C GLU A 38 6.62 3.71 18.01
N SER A 39 6.92 3.73 19.32
CA SER A 39 6.83 2.52 20.14
C SER A 39 5.38 2.07 20.42
N ASN A 40 4.40 2.97 20.36
CA ASN A 40 2.99 2.66 20.61
C ASN A 40 2.07 3.61 19.82
N PRO A 41 1.80 3.33 18.54
CA PRO A 41 0.96 4.18 17.70
C PRO A 41 -0.49 4.16 18.18
N THR A 42 -1.07 5.34 18.34
CA THR A 42 -2.48 5.51 18.76
C THR A 42 -3.35 6.20 17.71
N MET A 43 -2.71 6.77 16.69
CA MET A 43 -3.36 7.50 15.61
C MET A 43 -2.99 6.84 14.27
N LYS A 44 -3.89 6.90 13.29
CA LYS A 44 -3.67 6.32 11.94
C LYS A 44 -2.49 6.97 11.23
N GLU A 45 -2.25 8.24 11.50
CA GLU A 45 -1.16 9.04 10.95
C GLU A 45 0.22 8.53 11.41
N CYS A 46 0.25 7.76 12.50
CA CYS A 46 1.47 7.12 13.01
C CYS A 46 1.68 5.71 12.43
N THR A 47 0.76 5.22 11.58
CA THR A 47 0.88 3.93 10.90
C THR A 47 1.31 4.14 9.46
N ASP A 48 2.42 3.51 9.11
CA ASP A 48 3.05 3.64 7.80
C ASP A 48 2.85 2.35 6.99
N CYS A 49 2.63 2.48 5.68
CA CYS A 49 2.75 1.35 4.77
C CYS A 49 4.22 1.16 4.41
N GLU A 50 4.92 0.26 5.10
CA GLU A 50 6.35 -0.02 4.87
C GLU A 50 6.61 -0.69 3.51
N SER A 51 5.56 -1.19 2.85
CA SER A 51 5.66 -1.71 1.48
C SER A 51 5.56 -0.63 0.40
N PHE A 52 5.32 0.64 0.78
CA PHE A 52 5.25 1.74 -0.17
C PHE A 52 6.63 2.03 -0.78
N VAL A 53 6.68 2.10 -2.11
CA VAL A 53 7.87 2.53 -2.85
C VAL A 53 7.45 3.63 -3.82
N ASN A 54 8.06 4.80 -3.67
CA ASN A 54 7.78 5.93 -4.56
C ASN A 54 8.28 5.63 -5.98
N LYS A 55 7.41 5.86 -6.97
CA LYS A 55 7.72 5.83 -8.39
C LYS A 55 8.15 7.22 -8.82
N ALA A 56 9.45 7.48 -8.71
CA ALA A 56 10.09 8.69 -9.24
C ALA A 56 10.33 8.58 -10.75
#